data_AF-A0A937ZIN2-F1
#
_entry.id   AF-A0A937ZIN2-F1
#
_cell.length_a   1.000
_cell.length_b   1.000
_cell.length_c   1.000
_cell.angle_alpha   90.00
_cell.angle_beta   90.00
_cell.angle_gamma   90.00
#
_symmetry.space_group_name_H-M   'P 1'
#
loop_
_entity.id
_entity.type
_entity.pdbx_description
1 polymer ?
#
loop_
_entity_poly.entity_id
_entity_poly.type
_entity_poly.pdbx_seq_one_letter_code
_entity_poly.pdbx_strand_id
1 'polypeptide(L)' 'MEAVARRHGVSPMCAALAWTLRDPMVVSIPKASNPAHMRENAKAIDIVLSAEDLAALDRDYPRPPMGTFDVWTN' A
#
# COMPACT_ATOMS: atom_id res chain seq x y z
N MET A 1 3.01 4.42 7.80
CA MET A 1 3.24 4.78 6.37
C MET A 1 4.26 5.91 6.16
N GLU A 2 4.14 7.05 6.84
CA GLU A 2 4.97 8.24 6.57
C GLU A 2 6.48 8.00 6.62
N ALA A 3 6.96 7.18 7.56
CA ALA A 3 8.38 6.88 7.68
C ALA A 3 8.94 6.18 6.43
N VAL A 4 8.20 5.20 5.88
CA VAL A 4 8.56 4.50 4.65
C VAL A 4 8.55 5.47 3.47
N ALA A 5 7.48 6.26 3.33
CA ALA A 5 7.38 7.26 2.27
C ALA A 5 8.57 8.24 2.28
N ARG A 6 9.00 8.69 3.46
CA ARG A 6 10.15 9.56 3.63
C ARG A 6 11.47 8.90 3.23
N ARG A 7 11.69 7.60 3.55
CA ARG A 7 12.90 6.87 3.12
C ARG A 7 13.02 6.77 1.60
N HIS A 8 11.88 6.62 0.92
CA HIS A 8 11.81 6.50 -0.54
C HIS A 8 11.63 7.85 -1.26
N GLY A 9 11.50 8.97 -0.53
CA GLY A 9 11.33 10.30 -1.13
C GLY A 9 10.02 10.47 -1.89
N VAL A 10 8.96 9.76 -1.50
CA VAL A 10 7.66 9.77 -2.18
C VAL A 10 6.52 10.14 -1.24
N SER A 11 5.33 10.37 -1.78
CA SER A 11 4.13 10.55 -0.95
C SER A 11 3.71 9.26 -0.21
N PRO A 12 3.01 9.37 0.94
CA PRO A 12 2.44 8.22 1.63
C PRO A 12 1.51 7.36 0.75
N MET A 13 0.79 7.99 -0.18
CA MET A 13 -0.07 7.27 -1.14
C MET A 13 0.75 6.42 -2.11
N CYS A 14 1.86 6.96 -2.62
CA CYS A 14 2.78 6.23 -3.48
C CYS A 14 3.41 5.04 -2.74
N ALA A 15 3.83 5.22 -1.48
CA ALA A 15 4.33 4.12 -0.64
C ALA A 15 3.26 3.04 -0.37
N ALA A 16 2.01 3.44 -0.13
CA ALA A 16 0.90 2.51 0.04
C ALA A 16 0.63 1.68 -1.23
N LEU A 17 0.72 2.31 -2.41
CA LEU A 17 0.59 1.62 -3.69
C LEU A 17 1.76 0.65 -3.95
N ALA A 18 2.99 1.06 -3.65
CA ALA A 18 4.14 0.17 -3.76
C ALA A 18 3.98 -1.05 -2.85
N TRP A 19 3.41 -0.85 -1.65
CA TRP A 19 3.10 -1.94 -0.75
C TRP A 19 2.10 -2.91 -1.38
N THR A 20 0.97 -2.46 -1.93
CA THR A 20 0.00 -3.39 -2.54
C THR A 20 0.51 -4.05 -3.82
N LEU A 21 1.26 -3.33 -4.66
CA LEU A 21 1.82 -3.85 -5.91
C LEU A 21 2.90 -4.93 -5.73
N ARG A 22 3.47 -5.08 -4.52
CA ARG A 22 4.49 -6.10 -4.23
C ARG A 22 3.96 -7.53 -4.34
N ASP A 23 2.66 -7.72 -4.12
CA ASP A 23 2.03 -9.04 -4.11
C ASP A 23 1.49 -9.34 -5.52
N PRO A 24 1.97 -10.39 -6.21
CA PRO A 24 1.52 -10.72 -7.56
C PRO A 24 0.04 -11.15 -7.62
N MET A 25 -0.59 -11.43 -6.47
CA MET A 25 -2.01 -11.76 -6.37
C MET A 25 -2.91 -10.53 -6.15
N VAL A 26 -2.34 -9.33 -6.03
CA VAL A 26 -3.08 -8.09 -5.76
C VAL A 26 -3.04 -7.17 -6.97
N VAL A 27 -4.21 -6.71 -7.41
CA VAL A 27 -4.35 -5.66 -8.43
C VAL A 27 -4.76 -4.35 -7.75
N SER A 28 -3.93 -3.32 -7.89
CA SER A 28 -4.22 -1.99 -7.34
C SER A 28 -4.94 -1.12 -8.38
N ILE A 29 -6.08 -0.52 -8.02
CA ILE A 29 -6.88 0.35 -8.91
C ILE A 29 -7.02 1.74 -8.28
N PRO A 30 -5.94 2.55 -8.22
CA PRO A 30 -6.00 3.86 -7.59
C PRO A 30 -6.72 4.90 -8.46
N LYS A 31 -7.62 5.67 -7.85
CA LYS A 31 -8.29 6.80 -8.49
C LYS A 31 -7.40 8.05 -8.47
N ALA A 32 -7.29 8.73 -9.60
CA ALA A 32 -6.77 10.10 -9.70
C ALA A 32 -7.72 10.97 -10.53
N SER A 33 -8.06 12.17 -10.06
CA SER A 33 -8.88 13.14 -10.81
C SER A 33 -8.06 14.24 -11.49
N ASN A 34 -6.74 14.25 -11.28
CA ASN A 34 -5.85 15.21 -11.91
C ASN A 34 -4.54 14.53 -12.36
N PRO A 35 -3.83 15.11 -13.36
CA PRO A 35 -2.61 14.51 -13.88
C PRO A 35 -1.43 14.46 -12.90
N ALA A 36 -1.42 15.31 -11.86
CA ALA A 36 -0.35 15.28 -10.86
C ALA A 36 -0.46 14.02 -9.98
N HIS A 37 -1.67 13.70 -9.51
CA HIS A 37 -1.92 12.48 -8.74
C HIS A 37 -1.72 11.22 -9.58
N MET A 38 -2.10 11.25 -10.87
CA MET A 38 -1.85 10.12 -11.77
C MET A 38 -0.33 9.84 -11.89
N ARG A 39 0.48 10.89 -12.10
CA ARG A 39 1.94 10.76 -12.17
C ARG A 39 2.54 10.32 -10.83
N GLU A 40 2.03 10.81 -9.72
CA GLU A 40 2.48 10.41 -8.39
C GLU A 40 2.17 8.93 -8.11
N ASN A 41 0.97 8.47 -8.45
CA ASN A 41 0.59 7.06 -8.32
C ASN A 41 1.47 6.15 -9.20
N ALA A 42 1.82 6.60 -10.41
CA ALA A 42 2.64 5.82 -11.34
C ALA A 42 4.05 5.56 -10.81
N LYS A 43 4.64 6.48 -10.01
CA LYS A 43 5.97 6.29 -9.39
C LYS A 43 6.04 5.06 -8.48
N ALA A 44 4.90 4.56 -7.99
CA ALA A 44 4.87 3.39 -7.11
C ALA A 44 5.45 2.12 -7.75
N ILE A 45 5.43 2.02 -9.09
CA ILE A 45 5.94 0.86 -9.81
C ILE A 45 7.46 0.70 -9.70
N ASP A 46 8.17 1.80 -9.46
CA ASP A 46 9.64 1.83 -9.39
C ASP A 46 10.16 1.63 -7.96
N ILE A 47 9.26 1.47 -6.97
CA ILE A 47 9.63 1.38 -5.56
C ILE A 47 9.78 -0.09 -5.15
N VAL A 48 10.99 -0.43 -4.71
CA VAL A 48 11.27 -1.71 -4.04
C VAL A 48 11.33 -1.47 -2.54
N LEU A 49 10.34 -1.98 -1.81
CA LEU A 49 10.30 -1.89 -0.35
C LEU A 49 11.36 -2.82 0.26
N SER A 50 12.16 -2.27 1.18
CA SER A 50 13.16 -3.05 1.90
C SER A 50 12.52 -3.97 2.95
N ALA A 51 13.27 -4.95 3.44
CA ALA A 51 12.82 -5.78 4.57
C ALA A 51 12.49 -4.93 5.82
N GLU A 52 13.22 -3.84 6.05
CA GLU A 52 12.94 -2.89 7.14
C GLU A 52 11.60 -2.17 6.93
N ASP A 53 11.31 -1.76 5.69
CA ASP A 53 10.03 -1.11 5.37
C ASP A 53 8.87 -2.07 5.57
N LEU A 54 9.00 -3.32 5.09
CA LEU A 54 7.97 -4.33 5.26
C LEU A 54 7.74 -4.66 6.74
N ALA A 55 8.80 -4.84 7.52
CA ALA A 55 8.68 -5.07 8.96
C ALA A 55 8.05 -3.90 9.73
N ALA A 56 8.27 -2.66 9.26
CA ALA A 56 7.58 -1.49 9.81
C ALA A 56 6.10 -1.50 9.44
N LEU A 57 5.76 -1.81 8.19
CA LEU A 57 4.38 -1.84 7.70
C LEU A 57 3.56 -2.98 8.34
N ASP A 58 4.14 -4.18 8.52
CA ASP A 58 3.44 -5.30 9.16
C ASP A 58 3.12 -5.02 10.63
N ARG A 59 3.96 -4.22 11.31
CA ARG A 59 3.74 -3.76 12.68
C ARG A 59 2.65 -2.69 12.77
N ASP A 60 2.68 -1.72 11.86
CA ASP A 60 1.76 -0.58 11.85
C ASP A 60 0.37 -0.96 11.31
N TYR A 61 0.32 -1.93 10.38
CA TYR A 61 -0.88 -2.39 9.69
C TYR A 61 -1.02 -3.92 9.79
N PRO A 62 -1.19 -4.47 11.00
CA PRO A 62 -1.26 -5.91 11.19
C PRO A 62 -2.50 -6.49 10.50
N ARG A 63 -2.39 -7.75 10.05
CA ARG A 63 -3.54 -8.48 9.53
C ARG A 63 -4.64 -8.51 10.58
N PRO A 64 -5.90 -8.19 10.24
CA PRO A 64 -6.99 -8.35 11.18
C PRO A 64 -7.07 -9.82 11.63
N PRO A 65 -7.47 -10.08 12.89
CA PRO A 65 -7.72 -11.44 13.33
C PRO A 65 -8.77 -12.09 12.42
N MET A 66 -8.64 -13.40 12.18
CA MET A 66 -9.64 -14.16 11.42
C MET A 66 -11.00 -14.01 12.10
N GLY A 67 -11.88 -13.22 11.52
CA GLY A 67 -13.27 -13.10 11.94
C GLY A 67 -14.10 -14.22 11.32
N THR A 68 -14.88 -14.92 12.13
CA THR A 68 -16.00 -15.73 11.64
C THR A 68 -17.10 -14.77 11.21
N PHE A 69 -17.12 -14.40 9.93
CA PHE A 69 -18.20 -13.62 9.36
C PHE A 69 -19.37 -14.55 9.03
N ASP A 70 -20.37 -14.61 9.92
CA ASP A 70 -21.70 -15.12 9.58
C ASP A 70 -22.48 -13.98 8.92
N VAL A 71 -22.31 -13.82 7.61
CA VAL A 71 -22.94 -12.74 6.82
C VAL A 71 -24.21 -13.20 6.11
N TRP A 72 -24.77 -14.35 6.49
CA TRP A 72 -25.96 -14.94 5.86
C TRP A 72 -27.09 -15.26 6.83
N THR A 73 -27.01 -14.83 8.10
CA THR A 73 -28.11 -14.94 9.05
C THR A 73 -28.94 -13.65 9.08
N ASN A 74 -29.79 -13.43 8.06
CA ASN A 74 -31.10 -12.76 8.10
C ASN A 74 -31.73 -12.82 6.69
#